data_AF-A0A959Q710-F1
#
_entry.id   AF-A0A959Q710-F1
#
_cell.length_a   1.000
_cell.length_b   1.000
_cell.length_c   1.000
_cell.angle_alpha   90.00
_cell.angle_beta   90.00
_cell.angle_gamma   90.00
#
_symmetry.space_group_name_H-M   'P 1'
#
loop_
_entity.id
_entity.type
_entity.pdbx_description
1 polymer ?
#
loop_
_entity_poly.entity_id
_entity_poly.type
_entity_poly.pdbx_seq_one_letter_code
_entity_poly.pdbx_strand_id
1 'polypeptide(L)'
;MINRQTLGSINLKTRTLAIFLSLLLASMGCNQPISEQKTYDLVIYGATSAGIAAAIQAVRMEHTVILISPEARIGGLTTGGLGQTDIGNKVAIGGISREFYERVKTWYDQPEHWKWQKKEEYQDGGQTRTAENENSMWTFEPSAALAIYEAWLKEEQVEVVLNEKLNRETGVGTEDGAIRSITMLSGKTYTGKEFIDATYEGDLMAAAGVSYRVGREANSAYHETLNGVHPQITDTTMTGRVSHDAYNHNFVDGVDPYVVAGDPSSGLLPYINPDGPGVPG
;
A
#
# COMPACT_ATOMS: atom_id res chain seq x y z
N MET A 1 -80.46 2.31 30.41
CA MET A 1 -79.13 2.26 29.80
C MET A 1 -78.45 0.96 30.19
N ILE A 2 -77.65 0.41 29.27
CA ILE A 2 -76.82 -0.80 29.35
C ILE A 2 -77.53 -2.09 28.90
N ASN A 3 -77.20 -2.46 27.66
CA ASN A 3 -77.62 -3.64 26.92
C ASN A 3 -76.57 -4.76 27.16
N ARG A 4 -76.98 -5.96 27.56
CA ARG A 4 -76.09 -7.14 27.73
C ARG A 4 -75.93 -7.84 26.39
N GLN A 5 -74.71 -7.86 25.84
CA GLN A 5 -74.35 -8.70 24.70
C GLN A 5 -73.92 -10.10 25.14
N THR A 6 -74.38 -11.07 24.36
CA THR A 6 -74.10 -12.51 24.38
C THR A 6 -72.70 -12.80 23.83
N LEU A 7 -71.83 -13.41 24.66
CA LEU A 7 -70.56 -13.98 24.22
C LEU A 7 -70.77 -15.43 23.77
N GLY A 8 -70.58 -15.67 22.46
CA GLY A 8 -70.60 -17.00 21.87
C GLY A 8 -69.41 -17.85 22.29
N SER A 9 -69.69 -19.12 22.56
CA SER A 9 -68.72 -20.17 22.87
C SER A 9 -67.81 -20.45 21.67
N ILE A 10 -66.54 -20.06 21.77
CA ILE A 10 -65.51 -20.33 20.76
C ILE A 10 -64.94 -21.74 20.99
N ASN A 11 -64.96 -22.55 19.93
CA ASN A 11 -64.64 -23.97 19.92
C ASN A 11 -63.13 -24.22 20.18
N LEU A 12 -62.81 -25.00 21.20
CA LEU A 12 -61.44 -25.21 21.70
C LEU A 12 -60.53 -25.90 20.66
N LYS A 13 -61.10 -26.70 19.74
CA LYS A 13 -60.36 -27.40 18.68
C LYS A 13 -59.75 -26.47 17.63
N THR A 14 -60.38 -25.31 17.38
CA THR A 14 -59.89 -24.34 16.39
C THR A 14 -58.69 -23.54 16.91
N ARG A 15 -58.55 -23.41 18.23
CA ARG A 15 -57.39 -22.75 18.86
C ARG A 15 -56.13 -23.62 18.81
N THR A 16 -56.26 -24.93 19.03
CA THR A 16 -55.10 -25.84 19.01
C THR A 16 -54.51 -25.97 17.59
N LEU A 17 -55.35 -25.97 16.56
CA LEU A 17 -54.91 -26.03 15.17
C LEU A 17 -54.25 -24.70 14.71
N ALA A 18 -54.77 -23.56 15.16
CA ALA A 18 -54.18 -22.25 14.87
C ALA A 18 -52.82 -22.05 15.57
N ILE A 19 -52.65 -22.59 16.78
CA ILE A 19 -51.37 -22.56 17.53
C ILE A 19 -50.34 -23.48 16.87
N PHE A 20 -50.73 -24.68 16.42
CA PHE A 20 -49.82 -25.57 15.69
C PHE A 20 -49.40 -25.01 14.32
N LEU A 21 -50.30 -24.33 13.61
CA LEU A 21 -49.98 -23.73 12.31
C LEU A 21 -49.07 -22.49 12.46
N SER A 22 -49.23 -21.72 13.54
CA SER A 22 -48.35 -20.57 13.83
C SER A 22 -46.96 -20.98 14.35
N LEU A 23 -46.85 -22.11 15.06
CA LEU A 23 -45.55 -22.69 15.42
C LEU A 23 -44.82 -23.30 14.20
N LEU A 24 -45.54 -23.87 13.23
CA LEU A 24 -44.94 -24.37 11.99
C LEU A 24 -44.42 -23.24 11.09
N LEU A 25 -45.16 -22.13 11.00
CA LEU A 25 -44.76 -20.93 10.25
C LEU A 25 -43.59 -20.16 10.91
N ALA A 26 -43.45 -20.23 12.23
CA ALA A 26 -42.31 -19.65 12.96
C ALA A 26 -41.00 -20.42 12.76
N SER A 27 -41.06 -21.70 12.36
CA SER A 27 -39.88 -22.53 12.08
C SER A 27 -39.29 -22.35 10.68
N MET A 28 -39.99 -21.63 9.79
CA MET A 28 -39.53 -21.34 8.42
C MET A 28 -38.89 -19.94 8.28
N GLY A 29 -38.78 -19.18 9.37
CA GLY A 29 -38.34 -17.78 9.36
C GLY A 29 -36.97 -17.56 9.99
N CYS A 30 -35.89 -17.99 9.32
CA CYS A 30 -34.55 -17.39 9.30
C CYS A 30 -33.51 -18.40 8.78
N ASN A 31 -33.66 -18.85 7.54
CA ASN A 31 -32.46 -19.15 6.77
C ASN A 31 -32.03 -17.82 6.13
N GLN A 32 -31.26 -17.02 6.87
CA GLN A 32 -30.41 -16.07 6.16
C GLN A 32 -29.48 -16.94 5.31
N PRO A 33 -29.43 -16.74 3.97
CA PRO A 33 -28.42 -17.41 3.19
C PRO A 33 -27.08 -17.04 3.83
N ILE A 34 -26.34 -18.05 4.28
CA ILE A 34 -24.92 -17.89 4.57
C ILE A 34 -24.37 -17.37 3.25
N SER A 35 -24.08 -16.07 3.20
CA SER A 35 -23.40 -15.48 2.06
C SER A 35 -22.09 -16.24 1.97
N GLU A 36 -21.95 -17.07 0.95
CA GLU A 36 -20.69 -17.73 0.65
C GLU A 36 -19.64 -16.62 0.58
N GLN A 37 -18.72 -16.63 1.53
CA GLN A 37 -17.75 -15.56 1.67
C GLN A 37 -16.81 -15.66 0.47
N LYS A 38 -16.94 -14.70 -0.46
CA LYS A 38 -16.14 -14.67 -1.69
C LYS A 38 -14.66 -14.82 -1.31
N THR A 39 -14.04 -15.89 -1.80
CA THR A 39 -12.62 -16.15 -1.61
C THR A 39 -11.89 -15.66 -2.85
N TYR A 40 -10.84 -14.87 -2.66
CA TYR A 40 -10.01 -14.32 -3.72
C TYR A 40 -8.74 -15.18 -3.89
N ASP A 41 -8.18 -15.19 -5.09
CA ASP A 41 -6.84 -15.76 -5.29
C ASP A 41 -5.79 -14.87 -4.62
N LEU A 42 -5.96 -13.55 -4.68
CA LEU A 42 -5.04 -12.58 -4.10
C LEU A 42 -5.78 -11.44 -3.37
N VAL A 43 -5.42 -11.23 -2.11
CA VAL A 43 -5.85 -10.08 -1.30
C VAL A 43 -4.68 -9.14 -1.10
N ILE A 44 -4.81 -7.90 -1.57
CA ILE A 44 -3.75 -6.88 -1.47
C ILE A 44 -4.22 -5.82 -0.49
N TYR A 45 -3.48 -5.62 0.60
CA TYR A 45 -3.73 -4.56 1.59
C TYR A 45 -2.72 -3.43 1.40
N GLY A 46 -3.20 -2.28 0.91
CA GLY A 46 -2.42 -1.10 0.56
C GLY A 46 -2.52 -0.76 -0.92
N ALA A 47 -3.20 0.34 -1.26
CA ALA A 47 -3.32 0.81 -2.64
C ALA A 47 -2.20 1.79 -3.05
N THR A 48 -0.95 1.47 -2.72
CA THR A 48 0.22 2.21 -3.24
C THR A 48 0.52 1.82 -4.69
N SER A 49 1.51 2.46 -5.34
CA SER A 49 1.97 2.04 -6.67
C SER A 49 2.33 0.55 -6.75
N ALA A 50 2.90 -0.02 -5.68
CA ALA A 50 3.23 -1.46 -5.62
C ALA A 50 1.96 -2.33 -5.59
N GLY A 51 0.98 -1.98 -4.75
CA GLY A 51 -0.28 -2.71 -4.65
C GLY A 51 -1.10 -2.64 -5.94
N ILE A 52 -1.14 -1.47 -6.58
CA ILE A 52 -1.78 -1.27 -7.89
C ILE A 52 -1.08 -2.12 -8.97
N ALA A 53 0.25 -2.10 -9.01
CA ALA A 53 1.00 -2.87 -9.99
C ALA A 53 0.79 -4.38 -9.82
N ALA A 54 0.82 -4.87 -8.57
CA ALA A 54 0.52 -6.26 -8.25
C ALA A 54 -0.91 -6.65 -8.65
N ALA A 55 -1.89 -5.78 -8.38
CA ALA A 55 -3.29 -6.04 -8.72
C ALA A 55 -3.49 -6.19 -10.24
N ILE A 56 -2.95 -5.26 -11.02
CA ILE A 56 -3.03 -5.28 -12.49
C ILE A 56 -2.37 -6.53 -13.04
N GLN A 57 -1.14 -6.84 -12.59
CA GLN A 57 -0.44 -8.03 -13.04
C GLN A 57 -1.21 -9.32 -12.71
N ALA A 58 -1.75 -9.43 -11.50
CA ALA A 58 -2.50 -10.62 -11.08
C ALA A 58 -3.81 -10.78 -11.85
N VAL A 59 -4.55 -9.69 -12.13
CA VAL A 59 -5.75 -9.77 -12.98
C VAL A 59 -5.41 -10.19 -14.41
N ARG A 60 -4.32 -9.67 -15.00
CA ARG A 60 -3.85 -10.10 -16.32
C ARG A 60 -3.40 -11.57 -16.37
N MET A 61 -3.12 -12.16 -15.21
CA MET A 61 -2.85 -13.59 -15.04
C MET A 61 -4.12 -14.41 -14.73
N GLU A 62 -5.30 -13.81 -14.92
CA GLU A 62 -6.61 -14.44 -14.74
C GLU A 62 -6.92 -14.82 -13.27
N HIS A 63 -6.31 -14.12 -12.31
CA HIS A 63 -6.61 -14.29 -10.89
C HIS A 63 -7.71 -13.35 -10.40
N THR A 64 -8.51 -13.83 -9.45
CA THR A 64 -9.45 -12.99 -8.72
C THR A 64 -8.71 -12.17 -7.66
N VAL A 65 -8.78 -10.85 -7.77
CA VAL A 65 -8.02 -9.91 -6.93
C VAL A 65 -8.95 -8.95 -6.21
N ILE A 66 -8.65 -8.64 -4.96
CA ILE A 66 -9.19 -7.48 -4.26
C ILE A 66 -8.06 -6.58 -3.74
N LEU A 67 -8.14 -5.29 -4.06
CA LEU A 67 -7.22 -4.26 -3.60
C LEU A 67 -7.90 -3.41 -2.53
N ILE A 68 -7.40 -3.47 -1.31
CA ILE A 68 -7.99 -2.81 -0.13
C ILE A 68 -7.08 -1.67 0.30
N SER A 69 -7.63 -0.48 0.49
CA SER A 69 -6.91 0.70 0.95
C SER A 69 -7.43 1.17 2.31
N PRO A 70 -6.55 1.44 3.29
CA PRO A 70 -6.94 2.14 4.52
C PRO A 70 -7.36 3.60 4.27
N GLU A 71 -6.92 4.17 3.15
CA GLU A 71 -7.12 5.58 2.79
C GLU A 71 -8.14 5.76 1.67
N ALA A 72 -8.68 6.98 1.55
CA ALA A 72 -9.60 7.38 0.49
C ALA A 72 -8.92 7.62 -0.87
N ARG A 73 -7.59 7.78 -0.90
CA ARG A 73 -6.82 8.10 -2.11
C ARG A 73 -5.85 6.96 -2.42
N ILE A 74 -5.86 6.51 -3.67
CA ILE A 74 -4.96 5.46 -4.17
C ILE A 74 -3.66 6.02 -4.74
N GLY A 75 -2.66 5.17 -4.93
CA GLY A 75 -1.41 5.41 -5.62
C GLY A 75 -0.28 5.96 -4.74
N GLY A 76 -0.51 6.19 -3.46
CA GLY A 76 0.56 6.53 -2.52
C GLY A 76 1.29 7.85 -2.87
N LEU A 77 2.62 7.88 -2.76
CA LEU A 77 3.45 9.07 -2.96
C LEU A 77 3.32 9.61 -4.38
N THR A 78 3.20 8.72 -5.37
CA THR A 78 2.98 9.03 -6.79
C THR A 78 1.76 9.92 -7.00
N THR A 79 0.73 9.77 -6.19
CA THR A 79 -0.47 10.62 -6.26
C THR A 79 -0.56 11.61 -5.10
N GLY A 80 0.25 11.43 -4.05
CA GLY A 80 0.25 12.24 -2.83
C GLY A 80 1.14 13.48 -2.88
N GLY A 81 2.11 13.56 -3.79
CA GLY A 81 2.94 14.75 -3.92
C GLY A 81 4.29 14.59 -4.63
N LEU A 82 4.74 13.38 -4.92
CA LEU A 82 6.01 13.14 -5.62
C LEU A 82 5.78 12.91 -7.10
N GLY A 83 6.01 13.99 -7.87
CA GLY A 83 5.80 14.03 -9.32
C GLY A 83 7.08 14.03 -10.15
N GLN A 84 8.26 14.03 -9.52
CA GLN A 84 9.56 13.97 -10.18
C GLN A 84 10.24 12.68 -9.76
N THR A 85 10.45 11.77 -10.72
CA THR A 85 10.93 10.41 -10.41
C THR A 85 12.44 10.39 -10.19
N ASP A 86 12.90 9.82 -9.08
CA ASP A 86 14.33 9.60 -8.87
C ASP A 86 14.85 8.45 -9.75
N ILE A 87 15.59 8.77 -10.81
CA ILE A 87 16.01 7.78 -11.82
C ILE A 87 17.52 7.82 -12.05
N GLY A 88 18.22 6.77 -11.63
CA GLY A 88 19.62 6.56 -12.04
C GLY A 88 19.72 5.99 -13.46
N ASN A 89 19.10 4.83 -13.68
CA ASN A 89 19.14 4.11 -14.95
C ASN A 89 17.71 3.81 -15.43
N LYS A 90 17.24 4.56 -16.43
CA LYS A 90 15.91 4.38 -17.02
C LYS A 90 15.68 2.95 -17.53
N VAL A 91 16.71 2.26 -18.03
CA VAL A 91 16.58 0.89 -18.57
C VAL A 91 16.19 -0.13 -17.50
N ALA A 92 16.47 0.16 -16.23
CA ALA A 92 16.07 -0.72 -15.12
C ALA A 92 14.56 -0.66 -14.83
N ILE A 93 13.84 0.34 -15.35
CA ILE A 93 12.42 0.52 -15.11
C ILE A 93 11.64 -0.22 -16.22
N GLY A 94 11.04 -1.34 -15.87
CA GLY A 94 10.29 -2.23 -16.78
C GLY A 94 8.89 -2.58 -16.28
N GLY A 95 8.24 -3.50 -16.97
CA GLY A 95 6.94 -4.08 -16.58
C GLY A 95 5.84 -3.04 -16.35
N ILE A 96 4.99 -3.29 -15.34
CA ILE A 96 3.86 -2.40 -15.00
C ILE A 96 4.34 -0.99 -14.64
N SER A 97 5.52 -0.83 -14.04
CA SER A 97 6.09 0.49 -13.76
C SER A 97 6.40 1.27 -15.04
N ARG A 98 6.94 0.62 -16.07
CA ARG A 98 7.17 1.25 -17.39
C ARG A 98 5.85 1.70 -18.01
N GLU A 99 4.85 0.84 -18.01
CA GLU A 99 3.52 1.14 -18.56
C GLU A 99 2.89 2.37 -17.88
N PHE A 100 3.09 2.58 -16.58
CA PHE A 100 2.65 3.80 -15.91
C PHE A 100 3.26 5.06 -16.55
N TYR A 101 4.58 5.09 -16.75
CA TYR A 101 5.25 6.26 -17.36
C TYR A 101 4.90 6.46 -18.84
N GLU A 102 4.59 5.39 -19.56
CA GLU A 102 4.05 5.47 -20.93
C GLU A 102 2.62 6.03 -20.95
N ARG A 103 1.80 5.67 -19.95
CA ARG A 103 0.48 6.27 -19.74
C ARG A 103 0.58 7.74 -19.33
N VAL A 104 1.58 8.13 -18.53
CA VAL A 104 1.88 9.54 -18.23
C VAL A 104 2.22 10.30 -19.52
N LYS A 105 3.05 9.73 -20.39
CA LYS A 105 3.37 10.33 -21.69
C LYS A 105 2.11 10.51 -22.53
N THR A 106 1.25 9.49 -22.60
CA THR A 106 -0.02 9.52 -23.34
C THR A 106 -0.99 10.56 -22.79
N TRP A 107 -1.03 10.75 -21.46
CA TRP A 107 -1.77 11.82 -20.83
C TRP A 107 -1.25 13.18 -21.28
N TYR A 108 0.04 13.47 -21.12
CA TYR A 108 0.59 14.78 -21.52
C TYR A 108 0.82 14.96 -23.03
N ASP A 109 0.50 13.97 -23.86
CA ASP A 109 0.39 14.17 -25.30
C ASP A 109 -0.91 14.88 -25.70
N GLN A 110 -1.88 14.95 -24.80
CA GLN A 110 -3.15 15.63 -24.99
C GLN A 110 -3.04 17.11 -24.52
N PRO A 111 -3.22 18.11 -25.41
CA PRO A 111 -3.06 19.53 -25.07
C PRO A 111 -3.96 20.01 -23.91
N GLU A 112 -5.14 19.42 -23.74
CA GLU A 112 -6.09 19.74 -22.67
C GLU A 112 -5.58 19.44 -21.26
N HIS A 113 -4.56 18.58 -21.13
CA HIS A 113 -3.94 18.24 -19.87
C HIS A 113 -2.86 19.25 -19.45
N TRP A 114 -2.49 20.17 -20.34
CA TRP A 114 -1.55 21.28 -20.08
C TRP A 114 -2.29 22.53 -19.60
N LYS A 115 -2.69 22.55 -18.33
CA LYS A 115 -3.52 23.63 -17.76
C LYS A 115 -2.74 24.89 -17.37
N TRP A 116 -1.51 24.71 -16.91
CA TRP A 116 -0.74 25.79 -16.26
C TRP A 116 0.33 26.41 -17.15
N GLN A 117 0.73 25.73 -18.21
CA GLN A 117 1.76 26.16 -19.16
C GLN A 117 1.59 25.39 -20.48
N LYS A 118 2.20 25.87 -21.56
CA LYS A 118 2.22 25.11 -22.81
C LYS A 118 3.19 23.94 -22.74
N LYS A 119 2.91 22.86 -23.48
CA LYS A 119 3.79 21.70 -23.60
C LYS A 119 5.19 22.09 -24.07
N GLU A 120 5.27 23.00 -25.04
CA GLU A 120 6.54 23.44 -25.64
C GLU A 120 7.37 24.34 -24.71
N GLU A 121 6.74 24.90 -23.69
CA GLU A 121 7.39 25.72 -22.66
C GLU A 121 7.86 24.88 -21.47
N TYR A 122 7.40 23.62 -21.37
CA TYR A 122 7.79 22.74 -20.28
C TYR A 122 9.27 22.37 -20.37
N GLN A 123 9.94 22.53 -19.23
CA GLN A 123 11.35 22.16 -19.10
C GLN A 123 11.48 21.16 -17.96
N ASP A 124 11.92 19.95 -18.29
CA ASP A 124 12.41 18.98 -17.32
C ASP A 124 13.95 18.97 -17.31
N GLY A 125 14.50 18.64 -16.14
CA GLY A 125 15.93 18.72 -15.86
C GLY A 125 16.48 17.44 -15.26
N GLY A 126 17.81 17.27 -15.38
CA GLY A 126 18.53 16.19 -14.71
C GLY A 126 18.08 14.80 -15.16
N GLN A 127 17.94 13.90 -14.18
CA GLN A 127 17.66 12.48 -14.37
C GLN A 127 16.28 12.18 -14.98
N THR A 128 15.32 13.11 -14.85
CA THR A 128 13.96 12.94 -15.34
C THR A 128 13.73 13.48 -16.74
N ARG A 129 14.76 14.03 -17.41
CA ARG A 129 14.61 14.60 -18.75
C ARG A 129 14.05 13.56 -19.71
N THR A 130 12.90 13.84 -20.30
CA THR A 130 12.26 13.00 -21.31
C THR A 130 12.91 13.28 -22.67
N ALA A 131 13.45 12.25 -23.33
CA ALA A 131 14.05 12.42 -24.65
C ALA A 131 12.95 12.57 -25.74
N GLU A 132 13.27 13.24 -26.85
CA GLU A 132 12.31 13.55 -27.93
C GLU A 132 11.55 12.31 -28.46
N ASN A 133 12.23 11.17 -28.55
CA ASN A 133 11.67 9.89 -29.04
C ASN A 133 11.42 8.88 -27.92
N GLU A 134 11.26 9.34 -26.68
CA GLU A 134 10.98 8.47 -25.54
C GLU A 134 9.47 8.25 -25.37
N ASN A 135 9.07 6.99 -25.27
CA ASN A 135 7.65 6.61 -25.10
C ASN A 135 7.14 6.85 -23.67
N SER A 136 8.04 7.19 -22.73
CA SER A 136 7.74 7.43 -21.32
C SER A 136 8.01 8.87 -20.94
N MET A 137 7.23 9.40 -20.01
CA MET A 137 7.46 10.70 -19.38
C MET A 137 7.62 10.49 -17.88
N TRP A 138 8.66 11.09 -17.31
CA TRP A 138 9.15 10.78 -15.96
C TRP A 138 8.72 11.78 -14.90
N THR A 139 7.99 12.79 -15.34
CA THR A 139 7.43 13.85 -14.52
C THR A 139 5.93 13.91 -14.72
N PHE A 140 5.21 14.17 -13.65
CA PHE A 140 3.75 14.22 -13.68
C PHE A 140 3.22 14.99 -12.47
N GLU A 141 2.01 15.53 -12.62
CA GLU A 141 1.29 16.07 -11.49
C GLU A 141 0.62 14.92 -10.70
N PRO A 142 0.54 15.00 -9.37
CA PRO A 142 -0.10 13.95 -8.57
C PRO A 142 -1.59 13.73 -8.90
N SER A 143 -2.26 14.75 -9.46
CA SER A 143 -3.63 14.62 -9.98
C SER A 143 -3.71 13.86 -11.31
N ALA A 144 -2.72 14.02 -12.20
CA ALA A 144 -2.63 13.25 -13.43
C ALA A 144 -2.37 11.77 -13.12
N ALA A 145 -1.41 11.50 -12.22
CA ALA A 145 -1.14 10.15 -11.74
C ALA A 145 -2.37 9.47 -11.12
N LEU A 146 -3.15 10.20 -10.30
CA LEU A 146 -4.39 9.69 -9.74
C LEU A 146 -5.38 9.30 -10.84
N ALA A 147 -5.64 10.19 -11.80
CA ALA A 147 -6.56 9.94 -12.90
C ALA A 147 -6.13 8.74 -13.76
N ILE A 148 -4.82 8.60 -14.02
CA ILE A 148 -4.25 7.46 -14.74
C ILE A 148 -4.50 6.17 -13.97
N TYR A 149 -4.22 6.11 -12.67
CA TYR A 149 -4.46 4.91 -11.87
C TYR A 149 -5.94 4.55 -11.75
N GLU A 150 -6.81 5.53 -11.55
CA GLU A 150 -8.26 5.30 -11.49
C GLU A 150 -8.79 4.73 -12.82
N ALA A 151 -8.37 5.32 -13.94
CA ALA A 151 -8.73 4.83 -15.26
C ALA A 151 -8.18 3.42 -15.52
N TRP A 152 -6.93 3.17 -15.13
CA TRP A 152 -6.26 1.90 -15.40
C TRP A 152 -6.81 0.75 -14.55
N LEU A 153 -7.04 0.96 -13.25
CA LEU A 153 -7.71 -0.03 -12.39
C LEU A 153 -9.11 -0.36 -12.91
N LYS A 154 -9.84 0.64 -13.44
CA LYS A 154 -11.16 0.43 -14.05
C LYS A 154 -11.07 -0.33 -15.38
N GLU A 155 -10.12 0.00 -16.24
CA GLU A 155 -9.82 -0.69 -17.51
C GLU A 155 -9.57 -2.18 -17.27
N GLU A 156 -8.74 -2.49 -16.26
CA GLU A 156 -8.38 -3.86 -15.86
C GLU A 156 -9.45 -4.51 -14.98
N GLN A 157 -10.53 -3.81 -14.63
CA GLN A 157 -11.63 -4.31 -13.79
C GLN A 157 -11.17 -4.82 -12.40
N VAL A 158 -10.16 -4.18 -11.81
CA VAL A 158 -9.70 -4.50 -10.46
C VAL A 158 -10.78 -4.11 -9.44
N GLU A 159 -11.13 -5.03 -8.53
CA GLU A 159 -12.02 -4.73 -7.41
C GLU A 159 -11.26 -3.93 -6.34
N VAL A 160 -11.66 -2.68 -6.12
CA VAL A 160 -10.99 -1.77 -5.17
C VAL A 160 -11.95 -1.40 -4.04
N VAL A 161 -11.47 -1.50 -2.79
CA VAL A 161 -12.20 -1.06 -1.60
C VAL A 161 -11.37 -0.03 -0.86
N LEU A 162 -11.97 1.12 -0.57
CA LEU A 162 -11.30 2.26 0.08
C LEU A 162 -11.82 2.46 1.50
N ASN A 163 -11.04 3.17 2.33
CA ASN A 163 -11.36 3.50 3.72
C ASN A 163 -11.57 2.26 4.63
N GLU A 164 -10.87 1.17 4.34
CA GLU A 164 -10.93 -0.06 5.13
C GLU A 164 -9.61 -0.24 5.89
N LYS A 165 -9.63 0.11 7.17
CA LYS A 165 -8.46 -0.02 8.06
C LYS A 165 -8.42 -1.41 8.67
N LEU A 166 -7.29 -2.08 8.60
CA LEU A 166 -7.05 -3.38 9.22
C LEU A 166 -7.28 -3.33 10.74
N ASN A 167 -8.00 -4.31 11.28
CA ASN A 167 -7.95 -4.58 12.72
C ASN A 167 -6.63 -5.27 13.02
N ARG A 168 -5.64 -4.51 13.46
CA ARG A 168 -4.28 -5.01 13.73
C ARG A 168 -4.18 -5.89 14.98
N GLU A 169 -5.14 -5.80 15.90
CA GLU A 169 -5.09 -6.53 17.17
C GLU A 169 -5.54 -7.97 16.99
N THR A 170 -6.65 -8.19 16.27
CA THR A 170 -7.28 -9.52 16.15
C THR A 170 -7.80 -9.83 14.75
N GLY A 171 -7.51 -8.97 13.76
CA GLY A 171 -8.10 -9.08 12.43
C GLY A 171 -7.34 -10.00 11.48
N VAL A 172 -6.14 -10.45 11.82
CA VAL A 172 -5.37 -11.36 10.95
C VAL A 172 -5.61 -12.80 11.40
N GLY A 173 -6.28 -13.57 10.55
CA GLY A 173 -6.49 -15.00 10.73
C GLY A 173 -5.38 -15.78 10.04
N THR A 174 -4.59 -16.53 10.81
CA THR A 174 -3.50 -17.38 10.29
C THR A 174 -3.75 -18.85 10.58
N GLU A 175 -3.37 -19.72 9.65
CA GLU A 175 -3.42 -21.17 9.79
C GLU A 175 -2.12 -21.75 9.23
N ASP A 176 -1.40 -22.57 10.02
CA ASP A 176 -0.10 -23.15 9.68
C ASP A 176 0.93 -22.13 9.15
N GLY A 177 0.92 -20.92 9.71
CA GLY A 177 1.82 -19.83 9.30
C GLY A 177 1.40 -19.09 8.03
N ALA A 178 0.30 -19.47 7.38
CA ALA A 178 -0.26 -18.77 6.23
C ALA A 178 -1.43 -17.86 6.67
N ILE A 179 -1.48 -16.64 6.11
CA ILE A 179 -2.65 -15.77 6.28
C ILE A 179 -3.81 -16.37 5.48
N ARG A 180 -4.98 -16.47 6.09
CA ARG A 180 -6.22 -16.98 5.47
C ARG A 180 -7.30 -15.92 5.35
N SER A 181 -7.30 -14.96 6.27
CA SER A 181 -8.26 -13.86 6.25
C SER A 181 -7.72 -12.61 6.90
N ILE A 182 -8.22 -11.46 6.44
CA ILE A 182 -8.02 -10.17 7.10
C ILE A 182 -9.37 -9.51 7.39
N THR A 183 -9.55 -9.04 8.62
CA THR A 183 -10.74 -8.35 9.10
C THR A 183 -10.42 -6.89 9.36
N MET A 184 -11.27 -6.02 8.83
CA MET A 184 -11.15 -4.57 8.97
C MET A 184 -11.83 -4.10 10.25
N LEU A 185 -11.53 -2.89 10.70
CA LEU A 185 -12.22 -2.22 11.80
C LEU A 185 -13.73 -2.02 11.53
N SER A 186 -14.14 -2.03 10.26
CA SER A 186 -15.55 -2.01 9.85
C SER A 186 -16.29 -3.31 10.15
N GLY A 187 -15.57 -4.39 10.47
CA GLY A 187 -16.10 -5.74 10.61
C GLY A 187 -16.13 -6.56 9.30
N LYS A 188 -15.84 -5.94 8.15
CA LYS A 188 -15.70 -6.68 6.89
C LYS A 188 -14.50 -7.61 6.95
N THR A 189 -14.66 -8.83 6.45
CA THR A 189 -13.60 -9.84 6.42
C THR A 189 -13.39 -10.34 5.00
N TYR A 190 -12.13 -10.38 4.59
CA TYR A 190 -11.69 -10.80 3.26
C TYR A 190 -10.86 -12.07 3.39
N THR A 191 -11.22 -13.09 2.60
CA THR A 191 -10.57 -14.40 2.58
C THR A 191 -9.81 -14.56 1.28
N GLY A 192 -8.57 -15.05 1.35
CA GLY A 192 -7.66 -15.13 0.20
C GLY A 192 -6.81 -16.40 0.23
N LYS A 193 -6.31 -16.82 -0.93
CA LYS A 193 -5.26 -17.84 -1.01
C LYS A 193 -3.89 -17.25 -0.69
N GLU A 194 -3.62 -16.07 -1.24
CA GLU A 194 -2.38 -15.31 -1.04
C GLU A 194 -2.67 -13.87 -0.59
N PHE A 195 -1.70 -13.28 0.11
CA PHE A 195 -1.81 -11.94 0.68
C PHE A 195 -0.56 -11.11 0.34
N ILE A 196 -0.78 -9.85 -0.05
CA ILE A 196 0.29 -8.86 -0.20
C ILE A 196 0.01 -7.71 0.75
N ASP A 197 1.03 -7.33 1.51
CA ASP A 197 1.07 -6.03 2.17
C ASP A 197 1.82 -5.04 1.28
N ALA A 198 1.09 -4.04 0.82
CA ALA A 198 1.60 -2.93 0.02
C ALA A 198 1.31 -1.58 0.70
N THR A 199 1.18 -1.58 2.03
CA THR A 199 1.24 -0.36 2.85
C THR A 199 2.68 0.14 2.98
N TYR A 200 2.89 1.35 3.49
CA TYR A 200 4.27 1.83 3.73
C TYR A 200 4.89 1.19 4.95
N GLU A 201 4.07 0.89 5.95
CA GLU A 201 4.47 0.50 7.28
C GLU A 201 4.59 -1.03 7.44
N GLY A 202 4.00 -1.81 6.52
CA GLY A 202 3.97 -3.26 6.65
C GLY A 202 3.00 -3.74 7.74
N ASP A 203 1.89 -3.01 7.94
CA ASP A 203 0.96 -3.23 9.05
C ASP A 203 0.31 -4.62 9.06
N LEU A 204 0.00 -5.17 7.88
CA LEU A 204 -0.56 -6.52 7.74
C LEU A 204 0.49 -7.58 8.07
N MET A 205 1.71 -7.45 7.54
CA MET A 205 2.79 -8.40 7.84
C MET A 205 3.14 -8.38 9.34
N ALA A 206 3.22 -7.20 9.93
CA ALA A 206 3.46 -7.05 11.37
C ALA A 206 2.34 -7.68 12.20
N ALA A 207 1.07 -7.44 11.85
CA ALA A 207 -0.08 -8.02 12.54
C ALA A 207 -0.20 -9.55 12.33
N ALA A 208 0.34 -10.09 11.24
CA ALA A 208 0.45 -11.53 10.99
C ALA A 208 1.57 -12.21 11.79
N GLY A 209 2.37 -11.45 12.56
CA GLY A 209 3.50 -11.98 13.32
C GLY A 209 4.73 -12.28 12.47
N VAL A 210 4.82 -11.73 11.25
CA VAL A 210 6.03 -11.86 10.42
C VAL A 210 7.18 -11.14 11.11
N SER A 211 8.31 -11.83 11.27
CA SER A 211 9.52 -11.26 11.84
C SER A 211 10.06 -10.14 10.95
N TYR A 212 10.47 -9.04 11.56
CA TYR A 212 11.10 -7.90 10.87
C TYR A 212 12.34 -7.44 11.62
N ARG A 213 13.12 -6.57 10.97
CA ARG A 213 14.31 -5.94 11.56
C ARG A 213 14.23 -4.43 11.45
N VAL A 214 14.84 -3.75 12.41
CA VAL A 214 15.00 -2.30 12.44
C VAL A 214 16.49 -1.98 12.33
N GLY A 215 16.84 -1.02 11.47
CA GLY A 215 18.23 -0.68 11.16
C GLY A 215 18.84 -1.57 10.08
N ARG A 216 20.15 -1.44 9.86
CA ARG A 216 20.90 -2.24 8.88
C ARG A 216 21.44 -3.52 9.54
N GLU A 217 21.42 -4.63 8.81
CA GLU A 217 22.00 -5.88 9.28
C GLU A 217 23.51 -5.90 9.06
N ALA A 218 24.24 -6.53 9.98
CA ALA A 218 25.66 -6.79 9.79
C ALA A 218 25.88 -7.82 8.67
N ASN A 219 27.00 -7.71 7.98
CA ASN A 219 27.41 -8.64 6.92
C ASN A 219 27.42 -10.09 7.39
N SER A 220 27.78 -10.32 8.66
CA SER A 220 27.80 -11.66 9.27
C SER A 220 26.43 -12.32 9.39
N ALA A 221 25.33 -11.58 9.29
CA ALA A 221 23.98 -12.13 9.43
C ALA A 221 23.56 -12.96 8.22
N TYR A 222 23.88 -12.50 7.00
CA TYR A 222 23.44 -13.12 5.74
C TYR A 222 24.58 -13.37 4.74
N HIS A 223 25.83 -13.08 5.13
CA HIS A 223 27.00 -13.14 4.27
C HIS A 223 26.91 -12.22 3.04
N GLU A 224 26.17 -11.13 3.18
CA GLU A 224 26.12 -10.05 2.19
C GLU A 224 27.33 -9.12 2.36
N THR A 225 27.74 -8.44 1.30
CA THR A 225 28.95 -7.57 1.28
C THR A 225 28.62 -6.08 1.24
N LEU A 226 27.36 -5.72 0.97
CA LEU A 226 26.88 -4.34 0.76
C LEU A 226 25.85 -3.88 1.82
N ASN A 227 25.49 -4.76 2.75
CA ASN A 227 24.72 -4.41 3.94
C ASN A 227 25.69 -3.90 5.04
N GLY A 228 25.20 -3.57 6.23
CA GLY A 228 26.06 -3.05 7.30
C GLY A 228 26.54 -1.62 7.10
N VAL A 229 27.49 -1.16 7.90
CA VAL A 229 27.99 0.24 7.85
C VAL A 229 29.02 0.39 6.73
N HIS A 230 28.95 1.47 5.94
CA HIS A 230 29.95 1.82 4.94
C HIS A 230 30.49 3.24 5.20
N PRO A 231 31.45 3.41 6.15
CA PRO A 231 31.96 4.73 6.51
C PRO A 231 32.99 5.28 5.52
N GLN A 232 33.45 4.47 4.54
CA GLN A 232 34.37 4.93 3.51
C GLN A 232 33.77 6.04 2.66
N ILE A 233 34.56 7.06 2.32
CA ILE A 233 34.12 8.19 1.48
C ILE A 233 33.78 7.71 0.07
N THR A 234 34.59 6.80 -0.47
CA THR A 234 34.41 6.19 -1.79
C THR A 234 34.75 4.71 -1.76
N ASP A 235 34.10 3.94 -2.64
CA ASP A 235 34.41 2.53 -2.89
C ASP A 235 34.38 2.24 -4.40
N THR A 236 34.49 0.98 -4.81
CA THR A 236 34.36 0.53 -6.20
C THR A 236 33.05 -0.20 -6.39
N THR A 237 32.21 0.28 -7.32
CA THR A 237 30.99 -0.42 -7.71
C THR A 237 31.32 -1.78 -8.32
N MET A 238 30.32 -2.67 -8.39
CA MET A 238 30.45 -3.96 -9.10
C MET A 238 30.86 -3.82 -10.58
N THR A 239 30.69 -2.63 -11.18
CA THR A 239 31.07 -2.32 -12.57
C THR A 239 32.42 -1.63 -12.70
N GLY A 240 33.20 -1.52 -11.62
CA GLY A 240 34.51 -0.89 -11.60
C GLY A 240 34.49 0.63 -11.59
N ARG A 241 33.33 1.25 -11.31
CA ARG A 241 33.20 2.72 -11.19
C ARG A 241 33.44 3.14 -9.75
N VAL A 242 33.76 4.42 -9.53
CA VAL A 242 33.82 4.98 -8.17
C VAL A 242 32.41 5.08 -7.61
N SER A 243 32.17 4.44 -6.47
CA SER A 243 31.01 4.61 -5.61
C SER A 243 31.26 5.74 -4.62
N HIS A 244 30.26 6.56 -4.34
CA HIS A 244 30.32 7.66 -3.38
C HIS A 244 29.52 7.29 -2.12
N ASP A 245 30.07 6.37 -1.32
CA ASP A 245 29.39 5.76 -0.17
C ASP A 245 29.05 6.81 0.91
N ALA A 246 30.04 7.26 1.68
CA ALA A 246 29.83 8.28 2.71
C ALA A 246 29.99 9.72 2.19
N TYR A 247 30.43 9.93 0.93
CA TYR A 247 30.79 11.26 0.41
C TYR A 247 29.77 12.36 0.71
N ASN A 248 28.47 12.10 0.53
CA ASN A 248 27.39 13.08 0.77
C ASN A 248 26.72 12.95 2.15
N HIS A 249 27.18 12.04 3.00
CA HIS A 249 26.54 11.67 4.26
C HIS A 249 27.38 12.03 5.49
N ASN A 250 28.40 12.88 5.31
CA ASN A 250 29.23 13.42 6.39
C ASN A 250 28.78 14.83 6.78
N PHE A 251 29.13 15.22 8.01
CA PHE A 251 29.04 16.62 8.41
C PHE A 251 29.91 17.48 7.47
N VAL A 252 29.35 18.60 7.04
CA VAL A 252 30.09 19.59 6.24
C VAL A 252 31.09 20.32 7.14
N ASP A 253 32.22 20.72 6.56
CA ASP A 253 33.22 21.52 7.26
C ASP A 253 32.59 22.79 7.86
N GLY A 254 32.99 23.10 9.10
CA GLY A 254 32.53 24.29 9.82
C GLY A 254 31.32 24.09 10.74
N VAL A 255 30.78 22.88 10.82
CA VAL A 255 29.78 22.54 11.86
C VAL A 255 30.52 22.00 13.09
N ASP A 256 30.42 22.75 14.20
CA ASP A 256 30.97 22.32 15.49
C ASP A 256 30.03 21.30 16.15
N PRO A 257 30.52 20.12 16.57
CA PRO A 257 29.68 19.09 17.16
C PRO A 257 29.32 19.37 18.63
N TYR A 258 29.85 20.43 19.24
CA TYR A 258 29.68 20.74 20.65
C TYR A 258 28.60 21.79 20.90
N VAL A 259 28.02 21.77 22.12
CA VAL A 259 26.98 22.73 22.53
C VAL A 259 27.51 24.16 22.54
N VAL A 260 28.76 24.35 22.97
CA VAL A 260 29.51 25.59 22.86
C VAL A 260 30.62 25.39 21.83
N ALA A 261 30.58 26.19 20.75
CA ALA A 261 31.54 26.09 19.67
C ALA A 261 32.99 26.21 20.18
N GLY A 262 33.81 25.24 19.80
CA GLY A 262 35.22 25.11 20.16
C GLY A 262 35.49 24.50 21.53
N ASP A 263 34.45 24.14 22.30
CA ASP A 263 34.60 23.60 23.65
C ASP A 263 34.05 22.17 23.77
N PRO A 264 34.92 21.14 23.66
CA PRO A 264 34.55 19.75 23.85
C PRO A 264 33.94 19.43 25.22
N SER A 265 34.25 20.23 26.25
CA SER A 265 33.73 20.02 27.60
C SER A 265 32.27 20.43 27.76
N SER A 266 31.74 21.22 26.80
CA SER A 266 30.33 21.61 26.77
C SER A 266 29.37 20.46 26.40
N GLY A 267 29.93 19.31 26.00
CA GLY A 267 29.17 18.15 25.54
C GLY A 267 28.78 18.27 24.07
N LEU A 268 28.36 17.14 23.49
CA LEU A 268 27.92 17.07 22.10
C LEU A 268 26.51 17.63 21.91
N LEU A 269 26.22 18.12 20.71
CA LEU A 269 24.86 18.41 20.28
C LEU A 269 24.00 17.13 20.31
N PRO A 270 22.68 17.28 20.52
CA PRO A 270 21.77 16.13 20.52
C PRO A 270 21.92 15.25 19.28
N TYR A 271 21.87 13.93 19.48
CA TYR A 271 21.94 12.90 18.44
C TYR A 271 23.30 12.75 17.73
N ILE A 272 24.35 13.43 18.17
CA ILE A 272 25.71 13.12 17.74
C ILE A 272 26.22 11.91 18.52
N ASN A 273 26.65 10.88 17.79
CA ASN A 273 27.29 9.72 18.37
C ASN A 273 28.80 9.98 18.50
N PRO A 274 29.38 10.00 19.72
CA PRO A 274 30.83 10.17 19.92
C PRO A 274 31.65 9.03 19.31
N ASP A 275 31.05 7.85 19.15
CA ASP A 275 31.73 6.65 18.66
C ASP A 275 31.78 6.58 17.12
N GLY A 276 31.21 7.57 16.44
CA GLY A 276 31.16 7.63 14.98
C GLY A 276 30.18 6.63 14.34
N PRO A 277 30.31 6.36 13.03
CA PRO A 277 29.36 5.55 12.28
C PRO A 277 29.46 4.03 12.55
N GLY A 278 30.52 3.57 13.23
CA GLY A 278 30.82 2.15 13.42
C GLY A 278 31.91 1.63 12.46
N VAL A 279 32.22 0.33 12.56
CA VAL A 279 33.18 -0.35 11.67
C VAL A 279 32.49 -0.82 10.40
N PRO A 280 33.20 -0.89 9.26
CA PRO A 280 32.61 -1.41 8.03
C PRO A 280 32.02 -2.82 8.22
N GLY A 281 30.79 -2.97 7.73
CA GLY A 281 30.02 -4.21 7.67
C GLY A 281 29.03 -4.48 8.80
#